data_AF-A0A7J9HGD0-F1
#
_entry.id   AF-A0A7J9HGD0-F1
#
_cell.length_a   1.000
_cell.length_b   1.000
_cell.length_c   1.000
_cell.angle_alpha   90.00
_cell.angle_beta   90.00
_cell.angle_gamma   90.00
#
_symmetry.space_group_name_H-M   'P 1'
#
loop_
_entity.id
_entity.type
_entity.pdbx_description
1 polymer ?
#
loop_
_entity_poly.entity_id
_entity_poly.type
_entity_poly.pdbx_seq_one_letter_code
_entity_poly.pdbx_strand_id
1 'polypeptide(L)'
;SSNDQADVSCWKTAFNAPNRGDDYTILQALFSLDMIILFLATTCGIGGTLTAIDNLGQIGTSLGYPTRSISTFVSLVSIWNYLGRVVAGFVSEFFLMKYKFPRPLMLTLIMLVSCVGHLLIVFDVPGGVYVASVIIGFCFGAQWPLLFAIISEIFGLKYYSTLYNFGSVASPVGSYLLSVKLTGNVYDNEARKQMKALGISRNDGEDLDCHGVECFRLSFIIITAVTVFGTFISFLLAYRTRKFYKGDIYKKFNEDAKMVKTEMSSTINTDGLPEVKAAENGINHAEGKGAGNSLGPEETKAG
;
A
#
# COMPACT_ATOMS: atom_id res chain seq x y z
N SER A 1 -21.63 -10.22 48.57
CA SER A 1 -21.36 -9.01 47.78
C SER A 1 -20.88 -9.42 46.41
N SER A 2 -21.83 -9.51 45.48
CA SER A 2 -21.63 -9.67 44.05
C SER A 2 -20.96 -8.40 43.51
N ASN A 3 -19.79 -8.53 42.90
CA ASN A 3 -19.22 -7.46 42.08
C ASN A 3 -19.40 -7.88 40.62
N ASP A 4 -20.44 -7.30 40.01
CA ASP A 4 -20.81 -7.41 38.62
C ASP A 4 -19.67 -6.98 37.70
N GLN A 5 -18.92 -7.94 37.19
CA GLN A 5 -18.20 -7.79 35.94
C GLN A 5 -19.25 -7.94 34.83
N ALA A 6 -20.13 -6.95 34.70
CA ALA A 6 -21.12 -6.90 33.64
C ALA A 6 -20.37 -6.93 32.30
N ASP A 7 -20.59 -8.00 31.55
CA ASP A 7 -20.08 -8.23 30.21
C ASP A 7 -20.52 -7.06 29.33
N VAL A 8 -19.66 -6.04 29.21
CA VAL A 8 -19.99 -4.80 28.51
C VAL A 8 -20.05 -5.17 27.03
N SER A 9 -21.27 -5.36 26.54
CA SER A 9 -21.54 -5.73 25.15
C SER A 9 -20.66 -4.92 24.20
N CYS A 10 -19.91 -5.61 23.34
CA CYS A 10 -18.96 -5.04 22.37
C CYS A 10 -19.56 -3.88 21.55
N TRP A 11 -20.89 -3.92 21.33
CA TRP A 11 -21.67 -2.89 20.64
C TRP A 11 -21.85 -1.58 21.43
N LYS A 12 -21.93 -1.64 22.76
CA LYS A 12 -22.05 -0.44 23.62
C LYS A 12 -20.74 0.35 23.69
N THR A 13 -19.59 -0.31 23.54
CA THR A 13 -18.26 0.32 23.53
C THR A 13 -17.76 0.71 22.14
N ALA A 14 -18.40 0.21 21.07
CA ALA A 14 -17.97 0.45 19.69
C ALA A 14 -17.90 1.93 19.29
N PHE A 15 -18.70 2.79 19.91
CA PHE A 15 -18.74 4.24 19.62
C PHE A 15 -17.88 5.09 20.57
N ASN A 16 -17.25 4.48 21.58
CA ASN A 16 -16.32 5.16 22.49
C ASN A 16 -14.89 4.96 21.98
N ALA A 17 -14.45 5.83 21.07
CA ALA A 17 -13.11 5.77 20.50
C ALA A 17 -12.04 6.09 21.56
N PRO A 18 -11.00 5.24 21.73
CA PRO A 18 -9.81 5.56 22.51
C PRO A 18 -9.06 6.79 21.98
N ASN A 19 -8.00 7.22 22.68
CA ASN A 19 -7.10 8.20 22.10
C ASN A 19 -6.32 7.56 20.94
N ARG A 20 -5.91 8.39 19.97
CA ARG A 20 -5.06 7.94 18.86
C ARG A 20 -3.74 7.40 19.41
N GLY A 21 -3.30 6.24 18.92
CA GLY A 21 -2.13 5.53 19.42
C GLY A 21 -2.40 4.62 20.64
N ASP A 22 -3.63 4.61 21.16
CA ASP A 22 -4.10 3.53 22.03
C ASP A 22 -4.54 2.32 21.21
N ASP A 23 -4.57 1.14 21.84
CA ASP A 23 -5.05 -0.06 21.16
C ASP A 23 -6.58 0.01 21.03
N TYR A 24 -7.05 0.13 19.79
CA TYR A 24 -8.47 0.05 19.49
C TYR A 24 -8.92 -1.40 19.47
N THR A 25 -10.12 -1.69 19.98
CA THR A 25 -10.80 -2.93 19.62
C THR A 25 -11.23 -2.90 18.14
N ILE A 26 -11.48 -4.06 17.56
CA ILE A 26 -11.86 -4.17 16.14
C ILE A 26 -13.10 -3.32 15.84
N LEU A 27 -14.19 -3.45 16.61
CA LEU A 27 -15.41 -2.66 16.36
C LEU A 27 -15.20 -1.16 16.55
N GLN A 28 -14.42 -0.75 17.56
CA GLN A 28 -14.10 0.67 17.76
C GLN A 28 -13.34 1.26 16.58
N ALA A 29 -12.36 0.52 16.04
CA ALA A 29 -11.60 0.99 14.89
C ALA A 29 -12.49 1.06 13.64
N LEU A 30 -13.29 0.03 13.37
CA LEU A 30 -14.17 -0.04 12.19
C LEU A 30 -15.19 1.11 12.13
N PHE A 31 -15.78 1.47 13.29
CA PHE A 31 -16.73 2.57 13.38
C PHE A 31 -16.09 3.92 13.73
N SER A 32 -14.76 3.97 13.85
CA SER A 32 -14.07 5.24 14.08
C SER A 32 -14.12 6.12 12.83
N LEU A 33 -14.30 7.42 13.05
CA LEU A 33 -14.29 8.39 11.95
C LEU A 33 -12.95 8.34 11.18
N ASP A 34 -11.83 8.15 11.88
CA ASP A 34 -10.50 8.17 11.26
C ASP A 34 -10.31 6.96 10.33
N MET A 35 -10.86 5.78 10.67
CA MET A 35 -10.82 4.59 9.80
C MET A 35 -11.72 4.77 8.58
N ILE A 36 -12.93 5.31 8.76
CA ILE A 36 -13.85 5.55 7.64
C ILE A 36 -13.25 6.56 6.65
N ILE A 37 -12.67 7.66 7.15
CA ILE A 37 -11.98 8.65 6.31
C ILE A 37 -10.80 7.99 5.57
N LEU A 38 -9.98 7.20 6.27
CA LEU A 38 -8.85 6.50 5.67
C LEU A 38 -9.31 5.50 4.60
N PHE A 39 -10.35 4.71 4.87
CA PHE A 39 -10.92 3.75 3.94
C PHE A 39 -11.41 4.44 2.66
N LEU A 40 -12.21 5.52 2.80
CA LEU A 40 -12.71 6.29 1.66
C LEU A 40 -11.58 6.92 0.83
N ALA A 41 -10.61 7.56 1.49
CA ALA A 41 -9.45 8.12 0.79
C ALA A 41 -8.65 7.04 0.04
N THR A 42 -8.46 5.88 0.66
CA THR A 42 -7.73 4.74 0.09
C THR A 42 -8.48 4.14 -1.09
N THR A 43 -9.81 3.99 -1.01
CA THR A 43 -10.65 3.52 -2.13
C THR A 43 -10.52 4.44 -3.34
N CYS A 44 -10.54 5.76 -3.14
CA CYS A 44 -10.38 6.74 -4.21
C CYS A 44 -8.95 6.79 -4.79
N GLY A 45 -7.93 6.71 -3.92
CA GLY A 45 -6.53 6.81 -4.30
C GLY A 45 -5.99 5.54 -4.92
N ILE A 46 -5.97 4.45 -4.14
CA ILE A 46 -5.48 3.14 -4.59
C ILE A 46 -6.35 2.64 -5.73
N GLY A 47 -7.69 2.73 -5.61
CA GLY A 47 -8.61 2.30 -6.66
C GLY A 47 -8.38 3.00 -8.00
N GLY A 48 -8.10 4.30 -8.00
CA GLY A 48 -7.80 5.04 -9.23
C GLY A 48 -6.51 4.57 -9.90
N THR A 49 -5.42 4.47 -9.12
CA THR A 49 -4.14 3.97 -9.66
C THR A 49 -4.21 2.51 -10.10
N LEU A 50 -4.91 1.67 -9.36
CA LEU A 50 -5.10 0.25 -9.69
C LEU A 50 -5.94 0.09 -10.96
N THR A 51 -6.98 0.91 -11.15
CA THR A 51 -7.76 0.93 -12.40
C THR A 51 -6.86 1.18 -13.61
N ALA A 52 -5.92 2.11 -13.50
CA ALA A 52 -5.00 2.38 -14.59
C ALA A 52 -4.03 1.22 -14.86
N ILE A 53 -3.60 0.50 -13.82
CA ILE A 53 -2.75 -0.68 -13.93
C ILE A 53 -3.53 -1.85 -14.57
N ASP A 54 -4.74 -2.13 -14.08
CA ASP A 54 -5.59 -3.22 -14.54
C ASP A 54 -5.95 -3.07 -16.03
N ASN A 55 -6.13 -1.84 -16.50
CA ASN A 55 -6.51 -1.54 -17.89
C ASN A 55 -5.31 -1.12 -18.76
N LEU A 56 -4.07 -1.16 -18.26
CA LEU A 56 -2.91 -0.60 -18.95
C LEU A 56 -2.68 -1.23 -20.34
N GLY A 57 -2.96 -2.53 -20.46
CA GLY A 57 -2.92 -3.24 -21.73
C GLY A 57 -3.91 -2.68 -22.74
N GLN A 58 -5.18 -2.54 -22.35
CA GLN A 58 -6.24 -2.01 -23.20
C GLN A 58 -6.03 -0.53 -23.54
N ILE A 59 -5.53 0.27 -22.59
CA ILE A 59 -5.15 1.67 -22.83
C ILE A 59 -4.09 1.72 -23.94
N GLY A 60 -3.01 0.93 -23.79
CA GLY A 60 -1.96 0.85 -24.79
C GLY A 60 -2.46 0.42 -26.18
N THR A 61 -3.27 -0.64 -26.24
CA THR A 61 -3.86 -1.13 -27.51
C THR A 61 -4.77 -0.10 -28.15
N SER A 62 -5.65 0.55 -27.38
CA SER A 62 -6.60 1.55 -27.89
C SER A 62 -5.89 2.75 -28.52
N LEU A 63 -4.74 3.15 -27.98
CA LEU A 63 -3.90 4.24 -28.49
C LEU A 63 -2.95 3.80 -29.61
N GLY A 64 -2.99 2.54 -30.04
CA GLY A 64 -2.19 2.02 -31.15
C GLY A 64 -0.73 1.72 -30.79
N TYR A 65 -0.39 1.56 -29.51
CA TYR A 65 0.96 1.15 -29.11
C TYR A 65 1.24 -0.31 -29.51
N PRO A 66 2.45 -0.63 -29.97
CA PRO A 66 2.82 -2.01 -30.24
C PRO A 66 2.93 -2.82 -28.94
N THR A 67 2.70 -4.13 -29.00
CA THR A 67 2.75 -5.04 -27.85
C THR A 67 4.04 -4.93 -27.03
N ARG A 68 5.17 -4.64 -27.69
CA ARG A 68 6.47 -4.42 -27.03
C ARG A 68 6.45 -3.18 -26.12
N SER A 69 5.83 -2.09 -26.55
CA SER A 69 5.67 -0.88 -25.74
C SER A 69 4.73 -1.14 -24.55
N ILE A 70 3.64 -1.88 -24.78
CA ILE A 70 2.69 -2.26 -23.71
C ILE A 70 3.38 -3.10 -22.63
N SER A 71 4.17 -4.10 -23.02
CA SER A 71 4.98 -4.90 -22.08
C SER A 71 5.99 -4.03 -21.31
N THR A 72 6.53 -2.99 -21.95
CA THR A 72 7.40 -2.02 -21.29
C THR A 72 6.63 -1.20 -20.25
N PHE A 73 5.39 -0.77 -20.53
CA PHE A 73 4.54 -0.07 -19.55
C PHE A 73 4.32 -0.91 -18.28
N VAL A 74 3.94 -2.18 -18.45
CA VAL A 74 3.74 -3.12 -17.34
C VAL A 74 5.03 -3.33 -16.53
N SER A 75 6.16 -3.43 -17.22
CA SER A 75 7.48 -3.55 -16.58
C SER A 75 7.83 -2.28 -15.78
N LEU A 76 7.57 -1.10 -16.32
CA LEU A 76 7.77 0.19 -15.64
C LEU A 76 6.89 0.28 -14.39
N VAL A 77 5.60 -0.06 -14.50
CA VAL A 77 4.69 -0.08 -13.33
C VAL A 77 5.27 -0.96 -12.23
N SER A 78 5.75 -2.17 -12.56
CA SER A 78 6.33 -3.09 -11.57
C SER A 78 7.58 -2.52 -10.88
N ILE A 79 8.52 -1.97 -11.64
CA ILE A 79 9.76 -1.37 -11.11
C ILE A 79 9.42 -0.20 -10.18
N TRP A 80 8.58 0.71 -10.67
CA TRP A 80 8.23 1.91 -9.91
C TRP A 80 7.31 1.61 -8.73
N ASN A 81 6.50 0.55 -8.78
CA ASN A 81 5.78 0.06 -7.61
C ASN A 81 6.73 -0.35 -6.49
N TYR A 82 7.73 -1.16 -6.82
CA TYR A 82 8.75 -1.56 -5.84
C TYR A 82 9.47 -0.34 -5.27
N LEU A 83 9.96 0.56 -6.13
CA LEU A 83 10.64 1.78 -5.69
C LEU A 83 9.73 2.68 -4.85
N GLY A 84 8.45 2.81 -5.20
CA GLY A 84 7.46 3.55 -4.44
C GLY A 84 7.32 3.03 -3.02
N ARG A 85 7.27 1.71 -2.85
CA ARG A 85 7.22 1.06 -1.52
C ARG A 85 8.46 1.37 -0.69
N VAL A 86 9.65 1.21 -1.29
CA VAL A 86 10.93 1.46 -0.63
C VAL A 86 11.03 2.93 -0.21
N VAL A 87 10.86 3.84 -1.17
CA VAL A 87 10.98 5.28 -0.94
C VAL A 87 9.97 5.75 0.10
N ALA A 88 8.69 5.41 -0.04
CA ALA A 88 7.68 5.85 0.92
C ALA A 88 7.93 5.30 2.34
N GLY A 89 8.40 4.06 2.47
CA GLY A 89 8.77 3.48 3.77
C GLY A 89 9.85 4.31 4.49
N PHE A 90 10.99 4.53 3.84
CA PHE A 90 12.11 5.25 4.46
C PHE A 90 11.85 6.76 4.59
N VAL A 91 11.32 7.39 3.55
CA VAL A 91 11.06 8.82 3.53
C VAL A 91 10.00 9.18 4.56
N SER A 92 8.94 8.38 4.71
CA SER A 92 7.92 8.68 5.71
C SER A 92 8.44 8.59 7.14
N GLU A 93 9.35 7.65 7.42
CA GLU A 93 10.01 7.57 8.72
C GLU A 93 10.90 8.80 8.97
N PHE A 94 11.72 9.16 8.00
CA PHE A 94 12.61 10.31 8.10
C PHE A 94 11.83 11.62 8.35
N PHE A 95 10.77 11.85 7.58
CA PHE A 95 9.95 13.06 7.72
C PHE A 95 9.15 13.09 9.02
N LEU A 96 8.68 11.93 9.50
CA LEU A 96 8.04 11.81 10.79
C LEU A 96 9.01 12.14 11.94
N MET A 97 10.19 11.53 11.94
CA MET A 97 11.17 11.68 13.02
C MET A 97 11.78 13.08 13.06
N LYS A 98 12.17 13.62 11.89
CA LYS A 98 12.88 14.89 11.80
C LYS A 98 11.95 16.11 11.86
N TYR A 99 10.78 16.03 11.22
CA TYR A 99 9.89 17.18 11.01
C TYR A 99 8.50 17.01 11.63
N LYS A 100 8.22 15.88 12.30
CA LYS A 100 6.88 15.55 12.82
C LYS A 100 5.80 15.67 11.74
N PHE A 101 6.18 15.32 10.51
CA PHE A 101 5.33 15.44 9.34
C PHE A 101 4.27 14.31 9.38
N PRO A 102 2.97 14.61 9.33
CA PRO A 102 1.93 13.58 9.41
C PRO A 102 1.96 12.65 8.20
N ARG A 103 2.01 11.32 8.41
CA ARG A 103 1.93 10.35 7.30
C ARG A 103 0.66 10.47 6.45
N PRO A 104 -0.53 10.79 7.01
CA PRO A 104 -1.70 11.06 6.18
C PRO A 104 -1.50 12.24 5.21
N LEU A 105 -0.67 13.23 5.57
CA LEU A 105 -0.34 14.33 4.66
C LEU A 105 0.58 13.85 3.52
N MET A 106 1.48 12.92 3.78
CA MET A 106 2.28 12.29 2.70
C MET A 106 1.38 11.51 1.75
N LEU A 107 0.40 10.79 2.29
CA LEU A 107 -0.59 10.08 1.49
C LEU A 107 -1.36 11.06 0.58
N THR A 108 -1.77 12.21 1.12
CA THR A 108 -2.39 13.29 0.34
C THR A 108 -1.49 13.75 -0.82
N LEU A 109 -0.20 13.99 -0.58
CA LEU A 109 0.74 14.41 -1.61
C LEU A 109 0.93 13.34 -2.70
N ILE A 110 1.03 12.07 -2.32
CA ILE A 110 1.13 10.95 -3.28
C ILE A 110 -0.14 10.86 -4.14
N MET A 111 -1.32 11.04 -3.57
CA MET A 111 -2.58 11.06 -4.33
C MET A 111 -2.67 12.26 -5.28
N LEU A 112 -2.14 13.42 -4.88
CA LEU A 112 -2.08 14.58 -5.77
C LEU A 112 -1.14 14.33 -6.95
N VAL A 113 -0.01 13.66 -6.72
CA VAL A 113 0.94 13.29 -7.78
C VAL A 113 0.33 12.26 -8.72
N SER A 114 -0.47 11.30 -8.23
CA SER A 114 -1.10 10.30 -9.11
C SER A 114 -2.10 10.90 -10.09
N CYS A 115 -2.75 12.03 -9.75
CA CYS A 115 -3.59 12.79 -10.69
C CYS A 115 -2.82 13.21 -11.96
N VAL A 116 -1.53 13.51 -11.86
CA VAL A 116 -0.71 13.81 -13.05
C VAL A 116 -0.63 12.59 -13.98
N GLY A 117 -0.43 11.40 -13.40
CA GLY A 117 -0.45 10.14 -14.16
C GLY A 117 -1.78 9.89 -14.86
N HIS A 118 -2.90 10.14 -14.17
CA HIS A 118 -4.23 10.02 -14.76
C HIS A 118 -4.45 11.01 -15.90
N LEU A 119 -4.07 12.28 -15.72
CA LEU A 119 -4.22 13.32 -16.73
C LEU A 119 -3.36 13.07 -17.98
N LEU A 120 -2.17 12.48 -17.82
CA LEU A 120 -1.35 12.08 -18.97
C LEU A 120 -2.05 11.07 -19.88
N ILE A 121 -2.90 10.20 -19.31
CA ILE A 121 -3.74 9.27 -20.08
C ILE A 121 -4.91 10.02 -20.76
N VAL A 122 -5.50 11.02 -20.09
CA VAL A 122 -6.60 11.84 -20.66
C VAL A 122 -6.15 12.65 -21.89
N PHE A 123 -4.96 13.23 -21.84
CA PHE A 123 -4.49 14.15 -22.87
C PHE A 123 -3.74 13.48 -24.03
N ASP A 124 -3.39 12.19 -23.90
CA ASP A 124 -2.69 11.40 -24.92
C ASP A 124 -1.47 12.14 -25.53
N VAL A 125 -0.66 12.75 -24.67
CA VAL A 125 0.56 13.43 -25.12
C VAL A 125 1.59 12.41 -25.62
N PRO A 126 2.48 12.77 -26.56
CA PRO A 126 3.52 11.85 -27.04
C PRO A 126 4.38 11.30 -25.90
N GLY A 127 4.40 9.98 -25.73
CA GLY A 127 5.09 9.31 -24.62
C GLY A 127 4.39 9.41 -23.26
N GLY A 128 3.17 9.97 -23.21
CA GLY A 128 2.40 10.17 -21.99
C GLY A 128 2.16 8.89 -21.20
N VAL A 129 1.87 7.78 -21.88
CA VAL A 129 1.63 6.47 -21.22
C VAL A 129 2.91 5.90 -20.57
N TYR A 130 4.10 6.16 -21.12
CA TYR A 130 5.36 5.80 -20.46
C TYR A 130 5.51 6.54 -19.12
N VAL A 131 5.33 7.86 -19.15
CA VAL A 131 5.45 8.70 -17.96
C VAL A 131 4.33 8.39 -16.95
N ALA A 132 3.11 8.17 -17.42
CA ALA A 132 1.99 7.75 -16.60
C ALA A 132 2.28 6.43 -15.88
N SER A 133 2.86 5.44 -16.59
CA SER A 133 3.24 4.14 -16.01
C SER A 133 4.23 4.29 -14.85
N VAL A 134 5.22 5.18 -14.98
CA VAL A 134 6.19 5.53 -13.93
C VAL A 134 5.49 6.16 -12.73
N ILE A 135 4.70 7.21 -12.95
CA ILE A 135 4.03 7.98 -11.90
C ILE A 135 3.01 7.10 -11.15
N ILE A 136 2.16 6.40 -11.89
CA ILE A 136 1.09 5.55 -11.34
C ILE A 136 1.70 4.37 -10.59
N GLY A 137 2.72 3.70 -11.16
CA GLY A 137 3.45 2.63 -10.49
C GLY A 137 4.03 3.08 -9.15
N PHE A 138 4.76 4.21 -9.14
CA PHE A 138 5.32 4.79 -7.93
C PHE A 138 4.24 5.14 -6.90
N CYS A 139 3.17 5.83 -7.31
CA CYS A 139 2.12 6.25 -6.40
C CYS A 139 1.37 5.05 -5.78
N PHE A 140 1.01 4.05 -6.60
CA PHE A 140 0.40 2.81 -6.13
C PHE A 140 1.31 2.10 -5.13
N GLY A 141 2.61 2.06 -5.38
CA GLY A 141 3.59 1.48 -4.46
C GLY A 141 3.72 2.25 -3.15
N ALA A 142 3.81 3.58 -3.22
CA ALA A 142 4.00 4.47 -2.09
C ALA A 142 2.80 4.50 -1.13
N GLN A 143 1.58 4.30 -1.64
CA GLN A 143 0.36 4.31 -0.82
C GLN A 143 0.32 3.18 0.21
N TRP A 144 0.89 2.00 -0.09
CA TRP A 144 0.79 0.82 0.79
C TRP A 144 1.57 0.95 2.11
N PRO A 145 2.87 1.28 2.12
CA PRO A 145 3.60 1.50 3.38
C PRO A 145 2.99 2.63 4.23
N LEU A 146 2.47 3.68 3.58
CA LEU A 146 1.79 4.76 4.27
C LEU A 146 0.50 4.25 4.93
N LEU A 147 -0.31 3.46 4.23
CA LEU A 147 -1.51 2.85 4.80
C LEU A 147 -1.18 1.96 6.01
N PHE A 148 -0.16 1.11 5.90
CA PHE A 148 0.29 0.24 6.99
C PHE A 148 0.68 1.06 8.23
N ALA A 149 1.53 2.07 8.04
CA ALA A 149 2.00 2.91 9.13
C ALA A 149 0.89 3.75 9.76
N ILE A 150 -0.02 4.33 8.96
CA ILE A 150 -1.15 5.10 9.48
C ILE A 150 -2.06 4.22 10.35
N ILE A 151 -2.34 2.99 9.92
CA ILE A 151 -3.20 2.08 10.67
C ILE A 151 -2.55 1.68 12.02
N SER A 152 -1.27 1.30 12.01
CA SER A 152 -0.58 0.92 13.25
C SER A 152 -0.41 2.10 14.21
N GLU A 153 -0.14 3.30 13.69
CA GLU A 153 0.06 4.50 14.51
C GLU A 153 -1.25 5.02 15.13
N ILE A 154 -2.35 5.01 14.38
CA ILE A 154 -3.63 5.55 14.88
C ILE A 154 -4.36 4.55 15.77
N PHE A 155 -4.40 3.27 15.38
CA PHE A 155 -5.27 2.26 16.00
C PHE A 155 -4.54 1.27 16.92
N GLY A 156 -3.21 1.39 17.03
CA GLY A 156 -2.39 0.51 17.84
C GLY A 156 -2.03 -0.80 17.17
N LEU A 157 -1.31 -1.65 17.90
CA LEU A 157 -0.70 -2.89 17.38
C LEU A 157 -1.48 -4.15 17.77
N LYS A 158 -2.30 -4.10 18.82
CA LYS A 158 -3.00 -5.28 19.37
C LYS A 158 -3.81 -6.06 18.34
N TYR A 159 -4.57 -5.37 17.48
CA TYR A 159 -5.37 -5.99 16.40
C TYR A 159 -4.93 -5.53 15.01
N TYR A 160 -3.68 -5.08 14.88
CA TYR A 160 -3.16 -4.47 13.65
C TYR A 160 -3.44 -5.30 12.40
N SER A 161 -3.17 -6.60 12.43
CA SER A 161 -3.37 -7.48 11.28
C SER A 161 -4.82 -7.45 10.76
N THR A 162 -5.82 -7.44 11.66
CA THR A 162 -7.22 -7.38 11.25
C THR A 162 -7.59 -6.01 10.70
N LEU A 163 -7.15 -4.94 11.36
CA LEU A 163 -7.45 -3.56 10.94
C LEU A 163 -6.80 -3.21 9.61
N TYR A 164 -5.56 -3.65 9.41
CA TYR A 164 -4.85 -3.54 8.15
C TYR A 164 -5.60 -4.30 7.03
N ASN A 165 -5.99 -5.55 7.26
CA ASN A 165 -6.75 -6.31 6.26
C ASN A 165 -8.05 -5.60 5.90
N PHE A 166 -8.78 -5.05 6.87
CA PHE A 166 -9.96 -4.23 6.58
C PHE A 166 -9.63 -2.99 5.73
N GLY A 167 -8.59 -2.23 6.10
CA GLY A 167 -8.13 -1.09 5.32
C GLY A 167 -7.74 -1.48 3.89
N SER A 168 -7.14 -2.65 3.69
CA SER A 168 -6.75 -3.15 2.38
C SER A 168 -7.93 -3.54 1.48
N VAL A 169 -9.11 -3.84 2.04
CA VAL A 169 -10.36 -4.06 1.27
C VAL A 169 -10.78 -2.81 0.49
N ALA A 170 -10.31 -1.62 0.88
CA ALA A 170 -10.52 -0.41 0.11
C ALA A 170 -10.03 -0.53 -1.35
N SER A 171 -8.97 -1.31 -1.59
CA SER A 171 -8.37 -1.54 -2.91
C SER A 171 -9.29 -2.33 -3.87
N PRO A 172 -9.75 -3.55 -3.56
CA PRO A 172 -10.69 -4.28 -4.42
C PRO A 172 -12.04 -3.57 -4.55
N VAL A 173 -12.52 -2.87 -3.52
CA VAL A 173 -13.73 -2.03 -3.63
C VAL A 173 -13.50 -0.92 -4.67
N GLY A 174 -12.37 -0.24 -4.60
CA GLY A 174 -12.00 0.81 -5.55
C GLY A 174 -11.85 0.31 -6.98
N SER A 175 -11.11 -0.78 -7.20
CA SER A 175 -10.95 -1.38 -8.54
C SER A 175 -12.29 -1.88 -9.08
N TYR A 176 -13.14 -2.52 -8.28
CA TYR A 176 -14.45 -2.95 -8.77
C TYR A 176 -15.33 -1.77 -9.25
N LEU A 177 -15.37 -0.67 -8.48
CA LEU A 177 -16.18 0.49 -8.83
C LEU A 177 -15.60 1.26 -10.02
N LEU A 178 -14.28 1.48 -10.05
CA LEU A 178 -13.63 2.34 -11.02
C LEU A 178 -13.16 1.59 -12.28
N SER A 179 -12.61 0.38 -12.14
CA SER A 179 -12.15 -0.45 -13.25
C SER A 179 -13.31 -1.16 -13.92
N VAL A 180 -14.05 -1.98 -13.17
CA VAL A 180 -15.11 -2.83 -13.74
C VAL A 180 -16.36 -2.03 -14.06
N LYS A 181 -16.94 -1.34 -13.07
CA LYS A 181 -18.25 -0.68 -13.23
C LYS A 181 -18.19 0.63 -14.01
N LEU A 182 -17.14 1.41 -13.85
CA LEU A 182 -16.98 2.66 -14.58
C LEU A 182 -16.25 2.45 -15.90
N THR A 183 -14.97 2.07 -15.83
CA THR A 183 -14.09 2.08 -17.01
C THR A 183 -14.51 1.07 -18.06
N GLY A 184 -14.81 -0.17 -17.67
CA GLY A 184 -15.30 -1.20 -18.60
C GLY A 184 -16.60 -0.79 -19.31
N ASN A 185 -17.58 -0.24 -18.58
CA ASN A 185 -18.84 0.19 -19.19
C ASN A 185 -18.66 1.39 -20.16
N VAL A 186 -17.78 2.34 -19.83
CA VAL A 186 -17.48 3.49 -20.69
C VAL A 186 -16.77 3.02 -21.96
N TYR A 187 -15.76 2.17 -21.82
CA TYR A 187 -15.02 1.57 -22.93
C TYR A 187 -15.96 0.83 -23.88
N ASP A 188 -16.79 -0.06 -23.34
CA ASP A 188 -17.77 -0.85 -24.09
C ASP A 188 -18.80 0.03 -24.83
N ASN A 189 -19.24 1.11 -24.18
CA ASN A 189 -20.15 2.06 -24.80
C ASN A 189 -19.51 2.78 -25.99
N GLU A 190 -18.26 3.20 -25.86
CA GLU A 190 -17.55 3.89 -26.92
C GLU A 190 -17.22 2.95 -28.08
N ALA A 191 -16.76 1.74 -27.79
CA ALA A 191 -16.54 0.70 -28.79
C ALA A 191 -17.81 0.42 -29.62
N ARG A 192 -18.97 0.27 -28.96
CA ARG A 192 -20.26 0.07 -29.65
C ARG A 192 -20.64 1.25 -30.55
N LYS A 193 -20.31 2.49 -30.17
CA LYS A 193 -20.55 3.66 -31.04
C LYS A 193 -19.65 3.62 -32.27
N GLN A 194 -18.36 3.30 -32.09
CA GLN A 194 -17.41 3.20 -33.19
C GLN A 194 -17.81 2.10 -34.19
N MET A 195 -18.20 0.91 -33.69
CA MET A 195 -18.68 -0.19 -34.54
C MET A 195 -19.91 0.22 -35.36
N LYS A 196 -20.91 0.88 -34.74
CA LYS A 196 -22.10 1.38 -35.43
C LYS A 196 -21.75 2.41 -36.50
N ALA A 197 -20.82 3.31 -36.21
CA ALA A 197 -20.36 4.32 -37.18
C ALA A 197 -19.65 3.70 -38.39
N LEU A 198 -18.94 2.59 -38.19
CA LEU A 198 -18.27 1.83 -39.24
C LEU A 198 -19.18 0.82 -39.96
N GLY A 199 -20.42 0.64 -39.50
CA GLY A 199 -21.36 -0.34 -40.06
C GLY A 199 -20.97 -1.80 -39.83
N ILE A 200 -20.11 -2.06 -38.84
CA ILE A 200 -19.61 -3.42 -38.53
C ILE A 200 -20.55 -4.07 -37.49
N SER A 201 -21.04 -5.26 -37.80
CA SER A 201 -21.74 -6.11 -36.83
C SER A 201 -20.78 -7.09 -36.17
N ARG A 202 -20.78 -7.14 -34.84
CA ARG A 202 -20.00 -8.11 -34.04
C ARG A 202 -20.62 -9.50 -34.17
N ASN A 203 -19.81 -10.53 -34.42
CA ASN A 203 -20.26 -11.92 -34.26
C ASN A 203 -20.19 -12.34 -32.78
N ASP A 204 -21.05 -13.26 -32.38
CA ASP A 204 -21.02 -13.79 -31.00
C ASP A 204 -19.65 -14.41 -30.69
N GLY A 205 -18.95 -13.86 -29.70
CA GLY A 205 -17.64 -14.33 -29.24
C GLY A 205 -16.42 -13.54 -29.73
N GLU A 206 -16.57 -12.57 -30.64
CA GLU A 206 -15.47 -11.64 -30.99
C GLU A 206 -15.24 -10.63 -29.88
N ASP A 207 -14.01 -10.15 -29.67
CA ASP A 207 -13.74 -9.10 -28.67
C ASP A 207 -14.28 -7.74 -29.12
N LEU A 208 -14.61 -6.88 -28.15
CA LEU A 208 -15.09 -5.53 -28.41
C LEU A 208 -13.91 -4.56 -28.41
N ASP A 209 -13.44 -4.18 -29.59
CA ASP A 209 -12.30 -3.28 -29.73
C ASP A 209 -12.73 -1.81 -29.79
N CYS A 210 -11.98 -0.98 -29.07
CA CYS A 210 -12.14 0.47 -29.06
C CYS A 210 -10.81 1.11 -29.46
N HIS A 211 -10.87 2.09 -30.36
CA HIS A 211 -9.68 2.78 -30.86
C HIS A 211 -9.72 4.28 -30.53
N GLY A 212 -8.55 4.82 -30.22
CA GLY A 212 -8.33 6.23 -29.89
C GLY A 212 -8.50 6.56 -28.40
N VAL A 213 -8.10 7.79 -28.06
CA VAL A 213 -8.12 8.30 -26.68
C VAL A 213 -9.50 8.30 -26.04
N GLU A 214 -10.56 8.46 -26.85
CA GLU A 214 -11.95 8.54 -26.37
C GLU A 214 -12.41 7.30 -25.59
N CYS A 215 -11.78 6.15 -25.82
CA CYS A 215 -12.06 4.89 -25.11
C CYS A 215 -11.84 4.99 -23.59
N PHE A 216 -10.86 5.80 -23.17
CA PHE A 216 -10.48 5.95 -21.76
C PHE A 216 -10.59 7.39 -21.26
N ARG A 217 -10.73 8.38 -22.15
CA ARG A 217 -10.73 9.81 -21.80
C ARG A 217 -11.72 10.15 -20.70
N LEU A 218 -12.99 9.78 -20.87
CA LEU A 218 -14.03 10.08 -19.88
C LEU A 218 -13.78 9.33 -18.56
N SER A 219 -13.40 8.05 -18.63
CA SER A 219 -13.08 7.24 -17.45
C SER A 219 -11.98 7.89 -16.62
N PHE A 220 -10.90 8.34 -17.25
CA PHE A 220 -9.77 8.95 -16.53
C PHE A 220 -10.02 10.38 -16.07
N ILE A 221 -10.93 11.14 -16.71
CA ILE A 221 -11.44 12.40 -16.16
C ILE A 221 -12.17 12.14 -14.85
N ILE A 222 -13.07 11.15 -14.83
CA ILE A 222 -13.84 10.78 -13.63
C ILE A 222 -12.91 10.23 -12.55
N ILE A 223 -11.97 9.34 -12.90
CA ILE A 223 -10.98 8.80 -11.95
C ILE A 223 -10.13 9.93 -11.36
N THR A 224 -9.68 10.89 -12.17
CA THR A 224 -8.95 12.07 -11.67
C THR A 224 -9.79 12.85 -10.67
N ALA A 225 -11.07 13.12 -10.98
CA ALA A 225 -11.98 13.81 -10.07
C ALA A 225 -12.20 13.03 -8.76
N VAL A 226 -12.37 11.70 -8.84
CA VAL A 226 -12.49 10.82 -7.67
C VAL A 226 -11.21 10.83 -6.84
N THR A 227 -10.03 10.81 -7.47
CA THR A 227 -8.75 10.89 -6.76
C THR A 227 -8.52 12.26 -6.11
N VAL A 228 -8.94 13.36 -6.76
CA VAL A 228 -8.93 14.71 -6.16
C VAL A 228 -9.87 14.77 -4.95
N PHE A 229 -11.08 14.20 -5.06
CA PHE A 229 -11.98 14.06 -3.92
C PHE A 229 -11.33 13.26 -2.80
N GLY A 230 -10.74 12.10 -3.09
CA GLY A 230 -9.98 11.31 -2.13
C GLY A 230 -8.81 12.07 -1.51
N THR A 231 -8.15 12.95 -2.27
CA THR A 231 -7.07 13.81 -1.78
C THR A 231 -7.59 14.79 -0.74
N PHE A 232 -8.77 15.38 -0.95
CA PHE A 232 -9.43 16.23 0.04
C PHE A 232 -9.81 15.44 1.31
N ILE A 233 -10.34 14.22 1.17
CA ILE A 233 -10.66 13.34 2.30
C ILE A 233 -9.38 12.93 3.06
N SER A 234 -8.29 12.62 2.36
CA SER A 234 -6.98 12.33 2.95
C SER A 234 -6.42 13.55 3.72
N PHE A 235 -6.57 14.75 3.15
CA PHE A 235 -6.17 15.98 3.82
C PHE A 235 -6.97 16.23 5.10
N LEU A 236 -8.28 15.91 5.10
CA LEU A 236 -9.10 15.96 6.31
C LEU A 236 -8.57 15.03 7.40
N LEU A 237 -8.12 13.82 7.05
CA LEU A 237 -7.46 12.90 7.99
C LEU A 237 -6.17 13.50 8.53
N ALA A 238 -5.35 14.09 7.67
CA ALA A 238 -4.11 14.77 8.07
C ALA A 238 -4.37 15.92 9.04
N TYR A 239 -5.40 16.72 8.78
CA TYR A 239 -5.80 17.81 9.67
C TYR A 239 -6.26 17.28 11.04
N ARG A 240 -7.10 16.25 11.07
CA ARG A 240 -7.62 15.64 12.31
C ARG A 240 -6.52 15.01 13.15
N THR A 241 -5.55 14.39 12.51
CA THR A 241 -4.44 13.68 13.18
C THR A 241 -3.23 14.57 13.46
N ARG A 242 -3.22 15.83 12.97
CA ARG A 242 -2.08 16.76 13.13
C ARG A 242 -1.61 16.92 14.57
N LYS A 243 -2.51 17.02 15.54
CA LYS A 243 -2.14 17.17 16.96
C LYS A 243 -1.44 15.91 17.50
N PHE A 244 -1.91 14.74 17.08
CA PHE A 244 -1.30 13.46 17.43
C PHE A 244 0.12 13.36 16.83
N TYR A 245 0.28 13.65 15.54
CA TYR A 245 1.56 13.57 14.85
C TYR A 245 2.60 14.60 15.32
N LYS A 246 2.17 15.74 15.88
CA LYS A 246 3.06 16.71 16.53
C LYS A 246 3.59 16.24 17.89
N GLY A 247 2.94 15.27 18.51
CA GLY A 247 3.38 14.68 19.78
C GLY A 247 4.58 13.72 19.61
N ASP A 248 4.98 13.10 20.71
CA ASP A 248 6.00 12.05 20.68
C ASP A 248 5.34 10.66 20.55
N ILE A 249 5.01 10.29 19.30
CA ILE A 249 4.34 9.03 18.96
C ILE A 249 5.15 7.82 19.44
N TYR A 250 6.49 7.91 19.43
CA TYR A 250 7.37 6.82 19.83
C TYR A 250 7.63 6.74 21.32
N LYS A 251 7.24 7.75 22.11
CA LYS A 251 7.43 7.73 23.57
C LYS A 251 6.72 6.52 24.19
N LYS A 252 5.47 6.29 23.79
CA LYS A 252 4.67 5.16 24.28
C LYS A 252 5.25 3.80 23.86
N PHE A 253 5.62 3.64 22.58
CA PHE A 253 6.26 2.40 22.12
C PHE A 253 7.57 2.10 22.86
N ASN A 254 8.35 3.14 23.16
CA ASN A 254 9.57 3.01 23.95
C ASN A 254 9.28 2.69 25.42
N GLU A 255 8.21 3.22 26.00
CA GLU A 255 7.76 2.93 27.37
C GLU A 255 7.23 1.49 27.49
N ASP A 256 6.38 1.05 26.56
CA ASP A 256 5.86 -0.32 26.51
C ASP A 256 7.00 -1.34 26.34
N ALA A 257 7.96 -1.08 25.44
CA ALA A 257 9.14 -1.93 25.27
C ALA A 257 10.03 -1.95 26.53
N LYS A 258 10.12 -0.85 27.29
CA LYS A 258 10.84 -0.80 28.57
C LYS A 258 10.09 -1.57 29.65
N MET A 259 8.77 -1.47 29.72
CA MET A 259 7.95 -2.23 30.68
C MET A 259 8.08 -3.73 30.41
N VAL A 260 7.93 -4.18 29.17
CA VAL A 260 8.12 -5.59 28.79
C VAL A 260 9.53 -6.09 29.15
N LYS A 261 10.58 -5.30 28.87
CA LYS A 261 11.95 -5.66 29.28
C LYS A 261 12.10 -5.75 30.80
N THR A 262 11.43 -4.87 31.54
CA THR A 262 11.48 -4.84 33.01
C THR A 262 10.73 -6.03 33.60
N GLU A 263 9.54 -6.35 33.09
CA GLU A 263 8.77 -7.53 33.47
C GLU A 263 9.55 -8.81 33.17
N MET A 264 10.10 -8.96 31.97
CA MET A 264 10.90 -10.12 31.58
C MET A 264 12.16 -10.27 32.46
N SER A 265 12.83 -9.16 32.78
CA SER A 265 13.96 -9.16 33.73
C SER A 265 13.53 -9.48 35.17
N SER A 266 12.32 -9.11 35.58
CA SER A 266 11.78 -9.44 36.90
C SER A 266 11.40 -10.92 37.01
N THR A 267 10.82 -11.50 35.96
CA THR A 267 10.48 -12.93 35.88
C THR A 267 11.74 -13.80 35.89
N ILE A 268 12.80 -13.38 35.18
CA ILE A 268 14.13 -14.04 35.22
C ILE A 268 14.74 -14.00 36.63
N ASN A 269 14.48 -12.95 37.41
CA ASN A 269 14.98 -12.84 38.79
C ASN A 269 14.13 -13.62 39.80
N THR A 270 12.86 -13.93 39.52
CA THR A 270 11.97 -14.71 40.39
C THR A 270 12.03 -16.22 40.14
N ASP A 271 12.27 -16.65 38.89
CA ASP A 271 12.52 -18.04 38.55
C ASP A 271 14.03 -18.26 38.43
N GLY A 272 14.68 -18.56 39.55
CA GLY A 272 16.10 -18.90 39.60
C GLY A 272 16.45 -19.94 38.53
N LEU A 273 17.41 -19.60 37.67
CA LEU A 273 17.93 -20.47 36.62
C LEU A 273 18.42 -21.80 37.24
N PRO A 274 18.03 -22.99 36.74
CA PRO A 274 18.86 -24.17 36.96
C PRO A 274 20.19 -23.93 36.24
N GLU A 275 21.25 -23.91 37.04
CA GLU A 275 22.65 -23.72 36.64
C GLU A 275 23.01 -24.65 35.46
N VAL A 276 23.07 -24.10 34.24
CA VAL A 276 23.69 -24.81 33.12
C VAL A 276 25.19 -24.74 33.32
N LYS A 277 25.75 -25.79 33.93
CA LYS A 277 27.20 -25.98 34.05
C LYS A 277 27.84 -25.91 32.67
N ALA A 278 28.71 -24.92 32.48
CA ALA A 278 29.67 -24.90 31.39
C ALA A 278 30.60 -26.11 31.56
N ALA A 279 30.58 -27.03 30.58
CA ALA A 279 31.62 -28.03 30.45
C ALA A 279 32.84 -27.37 29.78
N GLU A 280 33.78 -26.89 30.60
CA GLU A 280 35.16 -26.71 30.17
C GLU A 280 35.76 -28.07 29.84
N ASN A 281 36.35 -28.21 28.66
CA ASN A 281 37.43 -29.17 28.45
C ASN A 281 38.42 -28.62 27.40
N GLY A 282 39.52 -28.08 27.91
CA GLY A 282 40.87 -28.51 27.54
C GLY A 282 41.36 -28.21 26.13
N ILE A 283 42.07 -27.08 26.00
CA ILE A 283 43.04 -26.81 24.96
C ILE A 283 44.18 -27.83 25.04
N ASN A 284 44.61 -28.39 23.91
CA ASN A 284 46.00 -28.79 23.68
C ASN A 284 46.38 -28.51 22.23
N HIS A 285 47.32 -27.60 22.05
CA HIS A 285 48.02 -27.30 20.80
C HIS A 285 49.23 -28.25 20.67
N ALA A 286 49.50 -28.76 19.48
CA ALA A 286 50.85 -29.13 19.06
C ALA A 286 51.01 -28.95 17.54
N GLU A 287 52.13 -28.32 17.18
CA GLU A 287 52.58 -27.90 15.84
C GLU A 287 52.90 -29.05 14.88
N GLY A 288 52.98 -28.76 13.57
CA GLY A 288 53.77 -29.59 12.66
C GLY A 288 53.54 -29.45 11.15
N LYS A 289 54.23 -28.46 10.53
CA LYS A 289 54.93 -28.52 9.23
C LYS A 289 54.27 -29.13 7.97
N GLY A 290 54.16 -28.29 6.93
CA GLY A 290 55.00 -28.43 5.73
C GLY A 290 54.37 -28.96 4.42
N ALA A 291 54.59 -28.19 3.34
CA ALA A 291 54.52 -28.53 1.91
C ALA A 291 53.12 -28.91 1.35
N GLY A 292 52.66 -28.46 0.19
CA GLY A 292 53.29 -27.89 -0.99
C GLY A 292 52.53 -28.40 -2.22
N ASN A 293 52.35 -27.54 -3.21
CA ASN A 293 51.84 -27.78 -4.57
C ASN A 293 50.32 -27.99 -4.75
N SER A 294 49.66 -27.66 -5.85
CA SER A 294 49.83 -26.77 -7.01
C SER A 294 48.63 -27.08 -7.94
N LEU A 295 48.16 -26.08 -8.69
CA LEU A 295 47.44 -26.17 -9.97
C LEU A 295 45.94 -26.61 -9.98
N GLY A 296 45.07 -25.70 -10.46
CA GLY A 296 43.71 -25.99 -10.96
C GLY A 296 43.73 -26.51 -12.42
N PRO A 297 42.78 -26.18 -13.32
CA PRO A 297 41.35 -25.88 -13.20
C PRO A 297 40.47 -26.80 -14.11
N GLU A 298 39.16 -26.49 -14.21
CA GLU A 298 38.25 -26.74 -15.35
C GLU A 298 37.81 -28.19 -15.72
N GLU A 299 36.50 -28.47 -15.71
CA GLU A 299 35.70 -28.63 -16.95
C GLU A 299 34.23 -29.04 -16.66
N THR A 300 33.36 -28.35 -17.40
CA THR A 300 32.01 -28.70 -17.88
C THR A 300 31.71 -30.18 -18.13
N LYS A 301 30.47 -30.63 -17.84
CA LYS A 301 29.63 -31.33 -18.84
C LYS A 301 28.15 -31.46 -18.45
N ALA A 302 27.35 -31.35 -19.50
CA ALA A 302 25.91 -31.48 -19.56
C ALA A 302 25.40 -32.89 -19.23
N GLY A 303 24.13 -32.93 -18.81
CA GLY A 303 23.23 -34.08 -18.74
C GLY A 303 21.82 -33.56 -18.53
#